data_AF-A0A3D2U0Y5-F1
#
_entry.id   AF-A0A3D2U0Y5-F1
#
_cell.length_a   1.000
_cell.length_b   1.000
_cell.length_c   1.000
_cell.angle_alpha   90.00
_cell.angle_beta   90.00
_cell.angle_gamma   90.00
#
_symmetry.space_group_name_H-M   'P 1'
#
loop_
_entity.id
_entity.type
_entity.pdbx_description
1 polymer ?
#
loop_
_entity_poly.entity_id
_entity_poly.type
_entity_poly.pdbx_seq_one_letter_code
_entity_poly.pdbx_strand_id
1 'polypeptide(L)' 'MAVQVGINGFGRIGRITFRALAARGDEFEVVGINDLGDPEALANLLKYDSTQGRFPGTVEVDGNTMIVNERPIR' A
#
# COMPACT_ATOMS: atom_id res chain seq x y z
N MET A 1 -8.07 6.67 -17.73
CA MET A 1 -6.97 7.22 -16.90
C MET A 1 -7.35 6.95 -15.46
N ALA A 2 -6.50 6.23 -14.72
CA ALA A 2 -6.76 5.97 -13.31
C ALA A 2 -6.57 7.25 -12.49
N VAL A 3 -7.37 7.42 -11.44
CA VAL A 3 -7.23 8.52 -10.48
C VAL A 3 -6.02 8.25 -9.60
N GLN A 4 -5.06 9.17 -9.60
CA GLN A 4 -3.86 9.09 -8.77
C GLN A 4 -4.18 9.50 -7.33
N VAL A 5 -3.78 8.67 -6.37
CA VAL A 5 -4.10 8.84 -4.94
C VAL A 5 -2.82 8.81 -4.12
N GLY A 6 -2.69 9.79 -3.22
CA GLY A 6 -1.72 9.76 -2.12
C GLY A 6 -2.42 9.43 -0.81
N ILE A 7 -1.79 8.61 0.04
CA ILE A 7 -2.32 8.28 1.38
C ILE A 7 -1.41 8.89 2.44
N ASN A 8 -1.93 9.84 3.22
CA ASN A 8 -1.22 10.42 4.35
C ASN A 8 -1.72 9.81 5.67
N GLY A 9 -0.87 9.01 6.31
CA GLY A 9 -1.19 8.15 7.44
C GLY A 9 -1.50 6.71 7.02
N PHE A 10 -0.53 5.81 7.17
CA PHE A 10 -0.59 4.40 6.78
C PHE A 10 -0.88 3.45 7.95
N GLY A 11 -1.68 3.95 8.90
CA GLY A 11 -2.31 3.16 9.95
C GLY A 11 -3.39 2.21 9.42
N ARG A 12 -4.25 1.70 10.32
CA ARG A 12 -5.28 0.71 9.97
C ARG A 12 -6.16 1.14 8.79
N ILE A 13 -6.72 2.35 8.85
CA ILE A 13 -7.61 2.85 7.79
C ILE A 13 -6.82 3.10 6.50
N GLY A 14 -5.62 3.68 6.58
CA GLY A 14 -4.76 3.87 5.41
C GLY A 14 -4.51 2.56 4.65
N ARG A 15 -4.18 1.47 5.36
CA ARG A 15 -3.94 0.16 4.74
C ARG A 15 -5.20 -0.51 4.19
N ILE A 16 -6.35 -0.36 4.86
CA ILE A 16 -7.64 -0.87 4.36
C ILE A 16 -8.06 -0.10 3.10
N THR A 17 -7.90 1.23 3.09
CA THR A 17 -8.12 2.06 1.92
C THR A 17 -7.20 1.67 0.78
N PHE A 18 -5.90 1.48 1.05
CA PHE A 18 -4.95 1.00 0.06
C PHE A 18 -5.40 -0.32 -0.57
N ARG A 19 -5.78 -1.31 0.26
CA ARG A 19 -6.31 -2.61 -0.21
C ARG A 19 -7.52 -2.44 -1.13
N ALA A 20 -8.46 -1.58 -0.74
CA ALA A 20 -9.67 -1.33 -1.54
C ALA A 20 -9.40 -0.59 -2.86
N LEU A 21 -8.37 0.26 -2.91
CA LEU A 21 -7.94 0.93 -4.13
C LEU A 21 -7.15 -0.02 -5.03
N ALA A 22 -6.25 -0.82 -4.47
CA ALA A 22 -5.48 -1.82 -5.21
C ALA A 22 -6.37 -2.87 -5.88
N ALA A 23 -7.51 -3.22 -5.27
CA ALA A 23 -8.51 -4.10 -5.87
C ALA A 23 -9.26 -3.47 -7.07
N ARG A 24 -9.16 -2.15 -7.25
CA ARG A 24 -9.76 -1.35 -8.33
C ARG A 24 -8.67 -0.64 -9.15
N GLY A 25 -7.61 -1.38 -9.49
CA GLY A 25 -6.40 -0.84 -10.13
C GLY A 25 -6.62 -0.28 -11.55
N ASP A 26 -7.78 -0.50 -12.15
CA ASP A 26 -8.25 0.10 -13.40
C ASP A 26 -8.84 1.50 -13.18
N GLU A 27 -9.39 1.77 -11.99
CA GLU A 27 -9.96 3.06 -11.60
C GLU A 27 -8.99 3.94 -10.81
N PHE A 28 -8.15 3.34 -9.96
CA PHE A 28 -7.30 4.04 -9.00
C PHE A 28 -5.85 3.57 -9.05
N GLU A 29 -4.94 4.50 -8.83
CA GLU A 29 -3.52 4.23 -8.68
C GLU A 29 -2.98 4.93 -7.43
N VAL A 30 -2.54 4.16 -6.44
CA VAL A 30 -1.84 4.74 -5.29
C VAL A 30 -0.40 5.03 -5.69
N VAL A 31 -0.05 6.30 -5.79
CA VAL A 31 1.27 6.75 -6.25
C VAL A 31 2.21 7.08 -5.10
N GLY A 32 1.66 7.30 -3.89
CA GLY A 32 2.50 7.56 -2.73
C GLY A 32 1.81 7.38 -1.38
N ILE A 33 2.64 7.13 -0.37
CA ILE A 33 2.25 6.92 1.02
C ILE A 33 3.18 7.74 1.91
N ASN A 34 2.62 8.53 2.81
CA ASN A 34 3.36 9.22 3.86
C ASN A 34 2.98 8.69 5.24
N ASP A 35 3.96 8.29 6.05
CA ASP A 35 3.79 7.89 7.45
C ASP A 35 5.10 8.14 8.23
N LEU A 36 5.08 7.92 9.54
CA LEU A 36 6.25 8.04 10.42
C LEU A 36 7.00 6.71 10.58
N GLY A 37 6.37 5.59 10.20
CA GLY A 37 6.96 4.26 10.27
C GLY A 37 7.98 3.95 9.17
N ASP A 38 8.88 3.01 9.45
CA ASP A 38 9.85 2.50 8.49
C ASP A 38 9.16 1.74 7.33
N PRO A 39 9.61 1.87 6.07
CA PRO A 39 9.01 1.21 4.91
C PRO A 39 8.86 -0.31 5.06
N GLU A 40 9.84 -1.01 5.65
CA GLU A 40 9.77 -2.47 5.86
C GLU A 40 8.66 -2.82 6.84
N ALA A 41 8.52 -2.04 7.92
CA ALA A 41 7.45 -2.23 8.90
C ALA A 41 6.07 -1.99 8.28
N LEU A 42 5.92 -0.92 7.49
CA LEU A 42 4.68 -0.59 6.80
C LEU A 42 4.30 -1.65 5.76
N ALA A 43 5.28 -2.14 5.00
CA ALA A 43 5.08 -3.24 4.05
C ALA A 43 4.64 -4.53 4.75
N ASN A 44 5.26 -4.86 5.90
CA ASN A 44 4.86 -6.01 6.70
C ASN A 44 3.40 -5.90 7.17
N LEU A 45 3.01 -4.73 7.69
CA LEU A 45 1.65 -4.44 8.15
C LEU A 45 0.62 -4.39 7.01
N LEU A 46 1.03 -4.08 5.78
CA LEU A 46 0.18 -4.19 4.61
C LEU A 46 0.00 -5.66 4.21
N LYS A 47 1.10 -6.42 4.16
CA LYS A 47 1.14 -7.83 3.75
C LYS A 47 0.36 -8.73 4.70
N TYR A 48 0.41 -8.45 6.00
CA TYR A 48 -0.23 -9.24 7.04
C TYR A 48 -1.15 -8.37 7.92
N ASP A 49 -2.45 -8.59 7.81
CA ASP A 49 -3.45 -8.02 8.72
C ASP A 49 -4.15 -9.12 9.50
N SER A 50 -4.23 -9.00 10.82
CA SER A 50 -4.86 -10.00 11.69
C SER A 50 -6.37 -10.16 11.45
N THR A 51 -7.03 -9.13 10.94
CA THR A 51 -8.48 -9.10 10.70
C THR A 51 -8.84 -9.31 9.24
N GLN A 52 -8.08 -8.70 8.32
CA GLN A 52 -8.33 -8.74 6.87
C GLN A 52 -7.50 -9.81 6.15
N GLY A 53 -6.69 -10.58 6.89
CA GLY A 53 -5.84 -11.63 6.36
C GLY A 53 -4.64 -11.11 5.56
N ARG A 54 -4.08 -11.96 4.70
CA ARG A 54 -2.96 -11.61 3.83
C ARG A 54 -3.39 -10.70 2.69
N PHE A 55 -2.54 -9.75 2.31
CA PHE A 55 -2.75 -8.93 1.12
C PHE A 55 -2.80 -9.82 -0.13
N PRO A 56 -3.82 -9.68 -1.00
CA PRO A 56 -3.94 -10.49 -2.22
C PRO A 56 -3.04 -9.93 -3.33
N GLY A 57 -1.72 -10.03 -3.15
CA GLY A 57 -0.72 -9.52 -4.09
C GLY A 57 0.70 -9.59 -3.55
N THR A 58 1.64 -9.01 -4.28
CA THR A 58 3.04 -8.91 -3.84
C THR A 58 3.26 -7.59 -3.11
N VAL A 59 4.06 -7.65 -2.04
CA VAL A 59 4.50 -6.48 -1.28
C VAL A 59 5.95 -6.72 -0.94
N GLU A 60 6.81 -5.86 -1.47
CA GLU A 60 8.27 -5.87 -1.34
C GLU A 60 8.76 -4.45 -1.02
N VAL A 61 10.01 -4.35 -0.58
CA VAL A 61 10.66 -3.07 -0.30
C VAL A 61 12.03 -3.07 -0.96
N ASP A 62 12.32 -1.99 -1.70
CA ASP A 62 13.63 -1.69 -2.26
C ASP A 62 14.11 -0.34 -1.69
N GLY A 63 15.00 -0.41 -0.71
CA GLY A 63 15.46 0.74 0.06
C GLY A 63 14.30 1.46 0.74
N ASN A 64 13.99 2.68 0.30
CA ASN A 64 12.89 3.49 0.83
C ASN A 64 11.62 3.46 -0.04
N THR A 65 11.54 2.52 -0.99
CA THR A 65 10.40 2.42 -1.92
C THR A 65 9.66 1.11 -1.66
N MET A 66 8.34 1.20 -1.42
CA MET A 66 7.49 0.02 -1.35
C MET A 66 7.09 -0.38 -2.76
N ILE A 67 7.22 -1.66 -3.12
CA ILE A 67 6.80 -2.19 -4.41
C ILE A 67 5.58 -3.10 -4.16
N VAL A 68 4.44 -2.74 -4.73
CA VAL A 68 3.21 -3.52 -4.63
C VAL A 68 2.72 -3.90 -6.01
N ASN A 69 2.56 -5.19 -6.26
CA ASN A 69 2.18 -5.73 -7.58
C ASN A 69 3.05 -5.14 -8.71
N GLU A 70 4.38 -5.18 -8.52
CA GLU A 70 5.40 -4.66 -9.45
C GLU A 70 5.39 -3.13 -9.64
N ARG A 71 4.55 -2.39 -8.89
CA ARG A 71 4.47 -0.93 -8.97
C ARG A 71 5.19 -0.26 -7.79
N PRO A 72 6.09 0.70 -8.05
CA PRO A 72 6.73 1.47 -6.99
C PRO A 72 5.76 2.50 -6.40
N ILE A 73 5.77 2.61 -5.08
CA ILE A 73 5.01 3.57 -4.29
C ILE A 73 5.99 4.34 -3.42
N ARG A 74 5.93 5.67 -3.49
CA ARG A 74 6.87 6.60 -2.83
C ARG A 74 6.33 7.26 -1.57
#